data_AF-A0A0Q6TIG9-F1
#
_entry.id   AF-A0A0Q6TIG9-F1
#
_cell.length_a   1.000
_cell.length_b   1.000
_cell.length_c   1.000
_cell.angle_alpha   90.00
_cell.angle_beta   90.00
_cell.angle_gamma   90.00
#
_symmetry.space_group_name_H-M   'P 1'
#
loop_
_entity.id
_entity.type
_entity.pdbx_description
1 polymer ?
#
loop_
_entity_poly.entity_id
_entity_poly.type
_entity_poly.pdbx_seq_one_letter_code
_entity_poly.pdbx_strand_id
1 'polypeptide(L)'
;MLGQHCAMTEAPEHITPLPSTLVDNGILGRVPSEYVGKAQCLLPDAAVVHDDEIRVEVDAGWLGRVRLTFRKYRYTRPKGKFSAVAWSCRHAESVAPTGQVASAEI
;
A
#
# COMPACT_ATOMS: atom_id res chain seq x y z
N MET A 1 51.96 29.76 -15.47
CA MET A 1 50.59 30.28 -15.65
C MET A 1 50.04 29.63 -16.90
N LEU A 2 48.96 28.85 -16.95
CA LEU A 2 47.78 28.62 -16.10
C LEU A 2 47.66 27.09 -15.88
N GLY A 3 47.13 26.50 -14.81
CA GLY A 3 45.90 26.81 -14.10
C GLY A 3 45.04 25.52 -14.15
N GLN A 4 44.78 24.92 -12.99
CA GLN A 4 43.86 23.78 -12.80
C GLN A 4 42.46 24.10 -13.34
N HIS A 5 41.74 23.08 -13.82
CA HIS A 5 40.44 22.73 -13.24
C HIS A 5 39.98 21.34 -13.68
N CYS A 6 39.78 20.49 -12.68
CA CYS A 6 38.87 19.35 -12.73
C CYS A 6 37.46 19.87 -13.01
N ALA A 7 36.71 19.20 -13.88
CA ALA A 7 35.25 19.28 -13.90
C ALA A 7 34.69 17.91 -14.27
N MET A 8 34.66 17.02 -13.27
CA MET A 8 33.72 15.91 -13.24
C MET A 8 32.33 16.55 -13.24
N THR A 9 31.63 16.55 -14.37
CA THR A 9 30.21 16.91 -14.42
C THR A 9 29.43 15.64 -14.71
N GLU A 10 29.37 14.78 -13.71
CA GLU A 10 28.37 13.72 -13.66
C GLU A 10 27.07 14.38 -13.23
N ALA A 11 26.16 14.54 -14.19
CA ALA A 11 24.81 15.01 -13.95
C ALA A 11 24.16 14.09 -12.89
N PRO A 12 23.46 14.63 -11.89
CA PRO A 12 22.68 13.81 -10.98
C PRO A 12 21.53 13.23 -11.80
N GLU A 13 21.71 12.00 -12.27
CA GLU A 13 20.64 11.22 -12.85
C GLU A 13 19.56 11.15 -11.78
N HIS A 14 18.46 11.84 -12.07
CA HIS A 14 17.27 11.85 -11.24
C HIS A 14 16.75 10.41 -11.27
N ILE A 15 17.19 9.62 -10.28
CA ILE A 15 16.81 8.22 -10.13
C ILE A 15 15.32 8.24 -9.82
N THR A 16 14.53 8.27 -10.88
CA THR A 16 13.10 8.00 -10.82
C THR A 16 13.02 6.58 -10.32
N PRO A 17 12.50 6.29 -9.11
CA PRO A 17 12.37 4.92 -8.67
C PRO A 17 11.47 4.21 -9.69
N LEU A 18 12.08 3.37 -10.52
CA LEU A 18 11.38 2.41 -11.36
C LEU A 18 10.40 1.63 -10.46
N PRO A 19 9.18 1.30 -10.94
CA PRO A 19 8.23 0.56 -10.15
C PRO A 19 8.85 -0.79 -9.80
N SER A 20 9.31 -0.92 -8.56
CA SER A 20 9.89 -2.12 -8.01
C SER A 20 8.84 -3.23 -8.11
N THR A 21 9.08 -4.19 -8.99
CA THR A 21 8.34 -5.46 -9.10
C THR A 21 8.60 -6.41 -7.94
N LEU A 22 9.19 -5.89 -6.84
CA LEU A 22 9.14 -6.54 -5.54
C LEU A 22 7.70 -6.41 -5.06
N VAL A 23 7.11 -7.49 -4.55
CA VAL A 23 5.82 -7.43 -3.87
C VAL A 23 6.01 -6.54 -2.64
N ASP A 24 5.87 -5.24 -2.84
CA ASP A 24 6.08 -4.26 -1.79
C ASP A 24 4.92 -4.45 -0.84
N ASN A 25 5.16 -5.13 0.27
CA ASN A 25 4.18 -5.27 1.34
C ASN A 25 4.19 -3.99 2.22
N GLY A 26 5.01 -2.99 1.89
CA GLY A 26 5.22 -1.78 2.67
C GLY A 26 5.51 -2.07 4.14
N ILE A 27 4.77 -1.41 5.04
CA ILE A 27 4.84 -1.61 6.48
C ILE A 27 3.96 -2.76 6.99
N LEU A 28 3.39 -3.61 6.13
CA LEU A 28 2.44 -4.65 6.54
C LEU A 28 3.05 -5.60 7.57
N GLY A 29 4.35 -5.91 7.44
CA GLY A 29 5.08 -6.71 8.43
C GLY A 29 5.21 -6.06 9.81
N ARG A 30 4.97 -4.75 9.93
CA ARG A 30 4.94 -4.02 11.20
C ARG A 30 3.53 -3.86 11.75
N VAL A 31 2.50 -3.86 10.89
CA VAL A 31 1.10 -3.70 11.31
C VAL A 31 0.65 -4.96 12.06
N PRO A 32 0.22 -4.85 13.34
CA PRO A 32 -0.28 -6.01 14.07
C PRO A 32 -1.50 -6.62 13.39
N SER A 33 -1.56 -7.95 13.33
CA SER A 33 -2.60 -8.70 12.62
C SER A 33 -4.02 -8.38 13.10
N GLU A 34 -4.19 -7.92 14.35
CA GLU A 34 -5.48 -7.48 14.88
C GLU A 34 -6.07 -6.30 14.10
N TYR A 35 -5.26 -5.37 13.62
CA TYR A 35 -5.72 -4.21 12.86
C TYR A 35 -6.06 -4.59 11.43
N VAL A 36 -5.31 -5.53 10.86
CA VAL A 36 -5.62 -6.13 9.56
C VAL A 36 -6.95 -6.89 9.62
N GLY A 37 -7.18 -7.67 10.68
CA GLY A 37 -8.44 -8.38 10.91
C GLY A 37 -9.62 -7.44 11.12
N LYS A 38 -9.46 -6.39 11.95
CA LYS A 38 -10.47 -5.34 12.14
C LYS A 38 -10.82 -4.67 10.82
N ALA A 39 -9.83 -4.29 10.02
CA ALA A 39 -10.05 -3.71 8.70
C ALA A 39 -10.78 -4.67 7.76
N GLN A 40 -10.42 -5.96 7.77
CA GLN A 40 -11.08 -6.98 6.96
C GLN A 40 -12.55 -7.17 7.34
N CYS A 41 -12.92 -7.05 8.63
CA CYS A 41 -14.31 -7.10 9.08
C CYS A 41 -15.13 -5.88 8.65
N LEU A 42 -14.50 -4.74 8.36
CA LEU A 42 -15.16 -3.54 7.84
C LEU A 42 -15.41 -3.63 6.32
N LEU A 43 -14.75 -4.56 5.63
CA LEU A 43 -14.91 -4.72 4.20
C LEU A 43 -16.24 -5.39 3.86
N PRO A 44 -16.93 -4.92 2.81
CA PRO A 44 -18.05 -5.66 2.23
C PRO A 44 -17.59 -7.02 1.69
N ASP A 45 -18.54 -7.95 1.56
CA ASP A 45 -18.26 -9.30 1.08
C ASP A 45 -17.55 -9.29 -0.29
N ALA A 46 -16.44 -10.02 -0.39
CA ALA A 46 -15.59 -10.04 -1.58
C ALA A 46 -16.32 -10.58 -2.83
N ALA A 47 -17.41 -11.35 -2.66
CA ALA A 47 -18.19 -11.85 -3.78
C ALA A 47 -19.14 -10.78 -4.36
N VAL A 48 -19.50 -9.76 -3.58
CA VAL A 48 -20.46 -8.71 -3.99
C VAL A 48 -19.76 -7.50 -4.61
N VAL A 49 -18.58 -7.17 -4.10
CA VAL A 49 -17.76 -6.10 -4.69
C VAL A 49 -17.38 -6.47 -6.11
N HIS A 50 -17.28 -5.50 -7.02
CA HIS A 50 -16.74 -5.71 -8.36
C HIS A 50 -15.22 -5.53 -8.40
N ASP A 51 -14.70 -4.47 -7.76
CA ASP A 51 -13.27 -4.17 -7.67
C ASP A 51 -12.42 -5.31 -7.08
N ASP A 52 -11.37 -5.70 -7.79
CA ASP A 52 -10.40 -6.70 -7.32
C ASP A 52 -9.47 -6.17 -6.21
N GLU A 53 -9.45 -4.86 -5.97
CA GLU A 53 -8.65 -4.19 -4.95
C GLU A 53 -9.47 -3.15 -4.18
N ILE A 54 -9.37 -3.14 -2.84
CA ILE A 54 -9.92 -2.09 -1.98
C ILE A 54 -8.82 -1.59 -1.03
N ARG A 55 -8.83 -0.29 -0.76
CA ARG A 55 -7.96 0.35 0.22
C ARG A 55 -8.77 0.80 1.42
N VAL A 56 -8.30 0.48 2.62
CA VAL A 56 -8.95 0.83 3.89
C VAL A 56 -7.93 1.50 4.79
N GLU A 57 -8.29 2.65 5.35
CA GLU A 57 -7.47 3.34 6.32
C GLU A 57 -7.92 2.96 7.73
N VAL A 58 -6.99 2.53 8.58
CA VAL A 58 -7.25 2.18 9.98
C VAL A 58 -6.23 2.84 10.89
N ASP A 59 -6.64 3.17 12.10
CA ASP A 59 -5.73 3.56 13.15
C ASP A 59 -5.12 2.31 13.80
N ALA A 60 -3.81 2.15 13.67
CA ALA A 60 -3.05 1.02 14.21
C ALA A 60 -2.38 1.35 15.56
N GLY A 61 -2.98 2.26 16.34
CA GLY A 61 -2.47 2.67 17.65
C GLY A 61 -1.12 3.36 17.55
N TRP A 62 -0.07 2.74 18.07
CA TRP A 62 1.28 3.32 18.13
C TRP A 62 1.94 3.52 16.76
N LEU A 63 1.49 2.81 15.73
CA LEU A 63 1.92 3.00 14.34
C LEU A 63 1.18 4.17 13.66
N GLY A 64 0.15 4.72 14.29
CA GLY A 64 -0.71 5.74 13.74
C GLY A 64 -1.64 5.22 12.65
N ARG A 65 -2.07 6.13 11.76
CA ARG A 65 -2.94 5.80 10.63
C ARG A 65 -2.16 5.02 9.58
N VAL A 66 -2.69 3.86 9.20
CA VAL A 66 -2.15 3.02 8.13
C VAL A 66 -3.23 2.77 7.09
N ARG A 67 -2.84 2.72 5.83
CA ARG A 67 -3.72 2.34 4.72
C ARG A 67 -3.35 0.93 4.28
N LEU A 68 -4.33 0.05 4.36
CA LEU A 68 -4.23 -1.36 4.02
C LEU A 68 -4.87 -1.59 2.66
N THR A 69 -4.13 -2.21 1.76
CA THR A 69 -4.62 -2.59 0.44
C THR A 69 -4.98 -4.07 0.45
N PHE A 70 -6.26 -4.36 0.27
CA PHE A 70 -6.83 -5.69 0.18
C PHE A 70 -7.09 -6.04 -1.27
N ARG A 71 -6.63 -7.23 -1.68
CA ARG A 71 -6.89 -7.77 -3.01
C ARG A 71 -7.76 -9.00 -2.90
N LYS A 72 -8.71 -9.15 -3.82
CA LYS A 72 -9.48 -10.38 -3.94
C LYS A 72 -8.58 -11.51 -4.39
N TYR A 73 -8.76 -12.64 -3.75
CA TYR A 73 -8.25 -13.90 -4.26
C TYR A 73 -9.34 -14.95 -4.23
N ARG A 74 -9.35 -15.76 -5.29
CA ARG A 74 -10.24 -16.90 -5.39
C ARG A 74 -9.52 -18.12 -4.86
N TYR A 75 -10.15 -18.87 -3.98
CA TYR A 75 -9.64 -20.13 -3.49
C TYR A 75 -10.70 -21.22 -3.60
N THR A 76 -10.25 -22.43 -3.88
CA THR A 76 -11.11 -23.61 -3.86
C THR A 76 -11.18 -24.12 -2.43
N ARG A 77 -12.40 -24.24 -1.87
CA ARG A 77 -12.55 -24.79 -0.53
C ARG A 77 -12.15 -26.27 -0.55
N PRO A 78 -11.34 -26.76 0.41
CA PRO A 78 -10.86 -28.15 0.42
C PRO A 78 -11.98 -29.20 0.57
N LYS A 79 -13.19 -28.80 0.99
CA LYS A 79 -14.38 -29.66 1.10
C LYS A 79 -15.55 -29.24 0.20
N GLY A 80 -15.37 -28.33 -0.76
CA GLY A 80 -16.48 -27.74 -1.52
C GLY A 80 -16.29 -27.81 -3.03
N LYS A 81 -17.37 -28.12 -3.76
CA LYS A 81 -17.49 -27.96 -5.23
C LYS A 81 -17.53 -26.49 -5.69
N PHE A 82 -17.36 -25.53 -4.78
CA PHE A 82 -17.52 -24.11 -5.04
C PHE A 82 -16.23 -23.34 -4.78
N SER A 83 -15.84 -22.51 -5.73
CA SER A 83 -14.79 -21.51 -5.54
C SER A 83 -15.34 -20.36 -4.69
N ALA A 84 -14.63 -19.99 -3.64
CA ALA A 84 -14.95 -18.82 -2.82
C ALA A 84 -13.99 -17.68 -3.13
N VAL A 85 -14.42 -16.45 -2.86
CA VAL A 85 -13.59 -15.25 -2.99
C VAL A 85 -13.41 -14.68 -1.59
N ALA A 86 -12.20 -14.23 -1.27
CA ALA A 86 -11.90 -13.57 -0.01
C ALA A 86 -10.92 -12.41 -0.24
N TRP A 87 -10.89 -11.50 0.73
CA TRP A 87 -9.91 -10.41 0.78
C TRP A 87 -8.60 -10.88 1.39
N SER A 88 -7.48 -10.57 0.74
CA SER A 88 -6.13 -10.75 1.31
C SER A 88 -5.44 -9.39 1.36
N CYS A 89 -4.91 -9.01 2.52
CA CYS A 89 -4.09 -7.81 2.63
C CYS A 89 -2.75 -8.06 1.91
N ARG A 90 -2.42 -7.23 0.92
CA ARG A 90 -1.22 -7.36 0.08
C ARG A 90 -0.19 -6.27 0.35
N HIS A 91 -0.63 -5.13 0.89
CA HIS A 91 0.23 -4.00 1.13
C HIS A 91 -0.32 -3.17 2.29
N ALA A 92 0.58 -2.54 3.04
CA ALA A 92 0.23 -1.50 3.99
C ALA A 92 1.19 -0.33 3.86
N GLU A 93 0.65 0.88 3.82
CA GLU A 93 1.40 2.14 3.82
C GLU A 93 1.07 2.94 5.09
N SER A 94 2.06 3.65 5.64
CA SER A 94 1.78 4.63 6.69
C SER A 94 1.16 5.85 6.04
N VAL A 95 -0.02 6.23 6.51
CA VAL A 95 -0.64 7.49 6.11
C VAL A 95 -0.06 8.53 7.06
N ALA A 96 1.00 9.20 6.62
CA ALA A 96 1.38 10.44 7.27
C ALA A 96 0.12 11.32 7.36
N PRO A 97 -0.11 12.04 8.47
CA PRO A 97 -1.14 13.06 8.49
C PRO A 97 -0.71 14.12 7.48
N THR A 98 -1.07 13.94 6.22
CA THR A 98 -0.92 14.96 5.20
C THR A 98 -1.85 16.05 5.69
N GLY A 99 -1.26 17.10 6.28
CA GLY A 99 -1.95 18.36 6.49
C GLY A 99 -2.64 18.68 5.18
N GLN A 100 -3.97 18.71 5.25
CA GLN A 100 -4.84 19.11 4.17
C GLN A 100 -4.42 20.50 3.73
N VAL A 101 -3.52 20.59 2.75
CA VAL A 101 -3.18 21.84 2.09
C VAL A 101 -4.36 22.18 1.18
N ALA A 102 -5.14 23.14 1.67
CA ALA A 102 -5.84 24.20 0.92
C ALA A 102 -6.74 23.70 -0.23
N SER A 103 -8.07 23.78 -0.10
CA SER A 103 -8.78 25.04 -0.40
C SER A 103 -7.96 25.97 -1.30
N ALA A 104 -7.96 25.70 -2.59
CA ALA A 104 -7.79 26.73 -3.60
C ALA A 104 -8.97 26.60 -4.55
N GLU A 105 -10.08 27.22 -4.14
CA GLU A 105 -11.05 27.79 -5.07
C GLU A 105 -10.29 28.77 -5.97
N ILE A 106 -10.48 28.66 -7.29
CA ILE A 106 -10.47 29.79 -8.24
C ILE A 106 -11.55 29.50 -9.28
#